data_AF-A0A3N5SDV6-F1
#
_entry.id   AF-A0A3N5SDV6-F1
#
_cell.length_a   1.000
_cell.length_b   1.000
_cell.length_c   1.000
_cell.angle_alpha   90.00
_cell.angle_beta   90.00
_cell.angle_gamma   90.00
#
_symmetry.space_group_name_H-M   'P 1'
#
loop_
_entity.id
_entity.type
_entity.pdbx_description
1 polymer ?
#
loop_
_entity_poly.entity_id
_entity_poly.type
_entity_poly.pdbx_seq_one_letter_code
_entity_poly.pdbx_strand_id
1 'polypeptide(L)'
;MEETVQQTAAQQNTAEHQARLAVEGQVTAAGAFEVMAITAGDGNGWTFGEDTLRESLSLWDGAECFVDHAWFSRSVRDLAGVLYEPTWDADKKGVRCKLRTLGASGPILSELGKQMLAEGEARPRIGFSADVVFTALSRKVQKILRVNAVDLVFNPARGGAFLRALNSVGMEGWQGMADKVEGSAAAQQPGQAAQPAAGSTVLQAQLSSDLAAVQTLLNVQRDQQRLAEEAEAARAVRAQMCGYLLDTGLAAARLPQPVAERIRKQFAGKV
;
A
#
# COMPACT_ATOMS: atom_id res chain seq x y z
N MET A 1 -33.47 71.92 10.53
CA MET A 1 -32.50 72.15 11.61
C MET A 1 -32.12 70.79 12.15
N GLU A 2 -30.82 70.60 12.26
CA GLU A 2 -30.10 69.57 13.02
C GLU A 2 -30.05 68.13 12.47
N GLU A 3 -28.87 67.88 11.90
CA GLU A 3 -28.13 66.63 11.86
C GLU A 3 -28.11 65.92 13.22
N THR A 4 -28.29 64.60 13.21
CA THR A 4 -27.46 63.72 14.05
C THR A 4 -27.05 62.48 13.28
N VAL A 5 -25.74 62.34 13.16
CA VAL A 5 -24.95 61.29 12.56
C VAL A 5 -25.16 59.95 13.28
N GLN A 6 -25.38 58.88 12.52
CA GLN A 6 -24.85 57.56 12.90
C GLN A 6 -24.41 56.80 11.64
N GLN A 7 -23.09 56.73 11.48
CA GLN A 7 -22.37 55.83 10.60
C GLN A 7 -22.67 54.38 10.97
N THR A 8 -22.97 53.55 9.96
CA THR A 8 -22.49 52.17 9.96
C THR A 8 -22.05 51.78 8.56
N ALA A 9 -20.86 51.19 8.52
CA ALA A 9 -19.98 51.11 7.39
C ALA A 9 -20.39 50.09 6.32
N ALA A 10 -19.91 50.41 5.11
CA ALA A 10 -19.73 49.62 3.92
C ALA A 10 -19.79 48.08 4.04
N GLN A 11 -20.53 47.52 3.07
CA GLN A 11 -20.26 46.28 2.35
C GLN A 11 -18.87 45.68 2.58
N GLN A 12 -18.86 44.41 2.99
CA GLN A 12 -18.05 43.39 2.35
C GLN A 12 -18.79 42.07 2.48
N ASN A 13 -19.45 41.71 1.38
CA ASN A 13 -19.93 40.37 1.12
C ASN A 13 -18.68 39.51 0.98
N THR A 14 -18.27 38.79 2.03
CA THR A 14 -17.14 37.87 1.95
C THR A 14 -17.59 36.70 1.09
N ALA A 15 -17.44 36.84 -0.22
CA ALA A 15 -17.44 35.72 -1.13
C ALA A 15 -16.36 34.74 -0.65
N GLU A 16 -16.77 33.53 -0.29
CA GLU A 16 -15.81 32.44 -0.10
C GLU A 16 -15.17 32.16 -1.46
N HIS A 17 -13.96 32.67 -1.64
CA HIS A 17 -13.13 32.33 -2.78
C HIS A 17 -12.55 30.93 -2.54
N GLN A 18 -13.26 29.91 -3.02
CA GLN A 18 -12.67 28.59 -3.18
C GLN A 18 -11.88 28.57 -4.49
N ALA A 19 -10.59 28.88 -4.42
CA ALA A 19 -9.69 28.66 -5.55
C ALA A 19 -9.32 27.17 -5.61
N ARG A 20 -9.91 26.43 -6.56
CA ARG A 20 -9.28 25.20 -7.06
C ARG A 20 -8.14 25.60 -7.97
N LEU A 21 -6.92 25.60 -7.44
CA LEU A 21 -5.74 25.43 -8.27
C LEU A 21 -5.71 23.95 -8.69
N ALA A 22 -6.42 23.64 -9.77
CA ALA A 22 -6.08 22.47 -10.56
C ALA A 22 -4.74 22.79 -11.24
N VAL A 23 -3.64 22.46 -10.57
CA VAL A 23 -2.42 22.19 -11.30
C VAL A 23 -2.69 20.87 -11.99
N GLU A 24 -3.02 20.93 -13.28
CA GLU A 24 -2.86 19.80 -14.19
C GLU A 24 -1.36 19.51 -14.29
N GLY A 25 -0.82 18.90 -13.24
CA GLY A 25 0.42 18.18 -13.36
C GLY A 25 0.09 17.00 -14.26
N GLN A 26 0.54 17.04 -15.51
CA GLN A 26 0.67 15.83 -16.31
C GLN A 26 1.37 14.81 -15.42
N VAL A 27 0.63 13.79 -14.97
CA VAL A 27 1.23 12.68 -14.25
C VAL A 27 1.97 11.86 -15.29
N THR A 28 3.21 12.28 -15.56
CA THR A 28 4.13 11.52 -16.39
C THR A 28 4.50 10.21 -15.69
N ALA A 29 5.00 9.24 -16.45
CA ALA A 29 5.16 7.83 -16.08
C ALA A 29 6.17 7.51 -14.96
N ALA A 30 6.35 8.43 -14.01
CA ALA A 30 7.27 8.29 -12.90
C ALA A 30 6.58 7.56 -11.75
N GLY A 31 7.01 6.33 -11.49
CA GLY A 31 6.65 5.55 -10.31
C GLY A 31 7.22 6.13 -9.02
N ALA A 32 6.95 7.41 -8.74
CA ALA A 32 7.40 8.10 -7.55
C ALA A 32 6.32 9.06 -7.02
N PHE A 33 6.13 9.05 -5.70
CA PHE A 33 5.08 9.83 -5.02
C PHE A 33 5.65 10.52 -3.78
N GLU A 34 5.12 11.67 -3.41
CA GLU A 34 5.17 12.10 -2.01
C GLU A 34 3.98 11.51 -1.27
N VAL A 35 4.26 10.94 -0.09
CA VAL A 35 3.27 10.29 0.76
C VAL A 35 3.40 10.77 2.20
N MET A 36 2.27 10.81 2.90
CA MET A 36 2.25 10.98 4.35
C MET A 36 2.37 9.61 5.01
N ALA A 37 3.50 9.27 5.62
CA ALA A 37 3.72 7.93 6.20
C ALA A 37 2.96 7.75 7.52
N ILE A 38 2.97 8.78 8.38
CA ILE A 38 2.24 8.80 9.66
C ILE A 38 2.00 10.24 10.11
N THR A 39 0.95 10.47 10.90
CA THR A 39 0.67 11.76 11.56
C THR A 39 0.63 11.60 13.07
N ALA A 40 0.91 12.69 13.80
CA ALA A 40 0.74 12.74 15.24
C ALA A 40 -0.74 12.59 15.62
N GLY A 41 -1.02 12.00 16.78
CA GLY A 41 -2.37 11.75 17.27
C GLY A 41 -2.61 10.31 17.70
N ASP A 42 -3.88 9.92 17.78
CA ASP A 42 -4.32 8.61 18.26
C ASP A 42 -4.59 7.63 17.11
N GLY A 43 -4.33 6.34 17.36
CA GLY A 43 -4.56 5.27 16.39
C GLY A 43 -4.20 3.92 17.00
N ASN A 44 -4.94 2.86 16.67
CA ASN A 44 -4.75 1.51 17.24
C ASN A 44 -4.59 1.49 18.78
N GLY A 45 -5.24 2.42 19.48
CA GLY A 45 -5.15 2.56 20.94
C GLY A 45 -3.92 3.30 21.49
N TRP A 46 -3.02 3.80 20.65
CA TRP A 46 -1.77 4.47 21.03
C TRP A 46 -1.72 5.94 20.57
N THR A 47 -1.13 6.81 21.39
CA THR A 47 -0.92 8.23 21.12
C THR A 47 0.54 8.49 20.69
N PHE A 48 0.72 9.02 19.48
CA PHE A 48 2.02 9.36 18.89
C PHE A 48 2.21 10.88 18.96
N GLY A 49 3.23 11.34 19.70
CA GLY A 49 3.55 12.77 19.82
C GLY A 49 4.39 13.28 18.66
N GLU A 50 4.32 14.59 18.40
CA GLU A 50 5.14 15.24 17.36
C GLU A 50 6.64 15.03 17.59
N ASP A 51 7.12 15.20 18.82
CA ASP A 51 8.55 15.04 19.16
C ASP A 51 9.03 13.61 18.88
N THR A 52 8.26 12.61 19.31
CA THR A 52 8.54 11.19 19.03
C THR A 52 8.62 10.90 17.54
N LEU A 53 7.75 11.51 16.73
CA LEU A 53 7.78 11.34 15.27
C LEU A 53 8.98 12.06 14.64
N ARG A 54 9.29 13.29 15.08
CA ARG A 54 10.47 14.05 14.60
C ARG A 54 11.78 13.33 14.92
N GLU A 55 11.93 12.78 16.12
CA GLU A 55 13.10 12.00 16.52
C GLU A 55 13.25 10.71 15.69
N SER A 56 12.15 10.19 15.15
CA SER A 56 12.16 8.96 14.36
C SER A 56 12.49 9.15 12.88
N LEU A 57 12.65 10.39 12.38
CA LEU A 57 12.72 10.69 10.94
C LEU A 57 13.71 9.80 10.17
N SER A 58 14.92 9.62 10.69
CA SER A 58 15.95 8.81 10.02
C SER A 58 15.59 7.32 9.89
N LEU A 59 14.63 6.82 10.68
CA LEU A 59 14.21 5.42 10.66
C LEU A 59 13.27 5.09 9.48
N TRP A 60 12.71 6.10 8.82
CA TRP A 60 11.75 5.93 7.72
C TRP A 60 12.44 5.83 6.35
N ASP A 61 13.71 6.25 6.27
CA ASP A 61 14.51 6.12 5.06
C ASP A 61 14.84 4.65 4.80
N GLY A 62 14.54 4.18 3.59
CA GLY A 62 14.73 2.78 3.22
C GLY A 62 13.63 1.83 3.69
N ALA A 63 12.59 2.29 4.40
CA ALA A 63 11.47 1.43 4.79
C ALA A 63 10.76 0.88 3.55
N GLU A 64 10.56 -0.44 3.50
CA GLU A 64 9.85 -1.05 2.37
C GLU A 64 8.34 -0.75 2.44
N CYS A 65 7.72 -0.73 1.26
CA CYS A 65 6.28 -0.58 1.09
C CYS A 65 5.72 -1.82 0.41
N PHE A 66 4.69 -2.42 1.01
CA PHE A 66 3.96 -3.55 0.45
C PHE A 66 2.50 -3.18 0.16
N VAL A 67 1.88 -3.89 -0.78
CA VAL A 67 0.42 -3.93 -0.92
C VAL A 67 -0.13 -4.90 0.12
N ASP A 68 -1.05 -4.40 0.94
CA ASP A 68 -1.63 -5.10 2.08
C ASP A 68 -0.63 -5.48 3.18
N HIS A 69 -1.16 -5.59 4.40
CA HIS A 69 -0.37 -5.95 5.56
C HIS A 69 -0.44 -7.46 5.78
N ALA A 70 0.68 -8.15 5.58
CA ALA A 70 0.77 -9.58 5.86
C ALA A 70 1.20 -9.82 7.32
N TRP A 71 0.34 -10.44 8.12
CA TRP A 71 0.60 -10.68 9.55
C TRP A 71 1.70 -11.68 9.86
N PHE A 72 2.12 -12.52 8.90
CA PHE A 72 3.02 -13.65 9.17
C PHE A 72 4.32 -13.61 8.37
N SER A 73 4.29 -13.15 7.12
CA SER A 73 5.48 -13.07 6.28
C SER A 73 5.31 -12.01 5.19
N ARG A 74 6.41 -11.33 4.87
CA ARG A 74 6.47 -10.43 3.71
C ARG A 74 6.64 -11.23 2.44
N SER A 75 5.93 -10.83 1.38
CA SER A 75 5.96 -11.48 0.08
C SER A 75 6.57 -10.57 -0.97
N VAL A 76 7.44 -11.12 -1.82
CA VAL A 76 8.00 -10.39 -2.98
C VAL A 76 6.89 -10.01 -3.98
N ARG A 77 5.78 -10.78 -4.00
CA ARG A 77 4.60 -10.44 -4.81
C ARG A 77 4.03 -9.09 -4.40
N ASP A 78 4.00 -8.82 -3.11
CA ASP A 78 3.34 -7.66 -2.53
C ASP A 78 4.30 -6.46 -2.40
N LEU A 79 5.61 -6.66 -2.62
CA LEU A 79 6.60 -5.58 -2.63
C LEU A 79 6.25 -4.54 -3.70
N ALA A 80 6.05 -3.30 -3.25
CA ALA A 80 5.50 -2.22 -4.06
C ALA A 80 6.37 -0.97 -4.10
N GLY A 81 7.30 -0.80 -3.16
CA GLY A 81 8.14 0.40 -3.13
C GLY A 81 9.15 0.44 -1.99
N VAL A 82 9.91 1.53 -1.97
CA VAL A 82 10.78 1.92 -0.86
C VAL A 82 10.63 3.41 -0.59
N LEU A 83 10.56 3.77 0.68
CA LEU A 83 10.51 5.15 1.14
C LEU A 83 11.92 5.74 1.15
N TYR A 84 12.02 7.03 0.84
CA TYR A 84 13.27 7.78 0.89
C TYR A 84 13.03 9.25 1.21
N GLU A 85 14.09 9.94 1.65
CA GLU A 85 14.06 11.37 2.01
C GLU A 85 12.92 11.73 2.98
N PRO A 86 12.88 11.12 4.18
CA PRO A 86 11.88 11.46 5.19
C PRO A 86 12.09 12.89 5.68
N THR A 87 10.99 13.65 5.73
CA THR A 87 10.96 15.04 6.17
C THR A 87 9.78 15.26 7.10
N TRP A 88 9.91 16.25 7.98
CA TRP A 88 8.80 16.66 8.83
C TRP A 88 7.86 17.61 8.09
N ASP A 89 6.57 17.31 8.13
CA ASP A 89 5.50 18.19 7.67
C ASP A 89 4.88 18.92 8.86
N ALA A 90 5.12 20.23 8.98
CA ALA A 90 4.62 21.04 10.08
C ALA A 90 3.10 21.24 10.04
N ASP A 91 2.52 21.35 8.84
CA ASP A 91 1.09 21.64 8.67
C ASP A 91 0.25 20.39 8.98
N LYS A 92 0.72 19.23 8.53
CA LYS A 92 0.07 17.93 8.76
C LYS A 92 0.55 17.24 10.04
N LYS A 93 1.56 17.79 10.72
CA LYS A 93 2.17 17.26 11.93
C LYS A 93 2.57 15.79 11.77
N GLY A 94 3.29 15.49 10.70
CA GLY A 94 3.55 14.11 10.29
C GLY A 94 4.86 13.90 9.57
N VAL A 95 5.20 12.63 9.39
CA VAL A 95 6.36 12.21 8.62
C VAL A 95 5.94 12.09 7.16
N ARG A 96 6.51 12.96 6.33
CA ARG A 96 6.35 12.93 4.87
C ARG A 96 7.56 12.23 4.27
N CYS A 97 7.33 11.31 3.36
CA CYS A 97 8.41 10.65 2.62
C CYS A 97 8.16 10.75 1.13
N LYS A 98 9.22 10.61 0.34
CA LYS A 98 9.09 10.19 -1.04
C LYS A 98 9.00 8.67 -1.08
N LEU A 99 8.24 8.14 -2.02
CA LEU A 99 8.02 6.71 -2.24
C LEU A 99 8.37 6.41 -3.68
N ARG A 100 9.39 5.57 -3.90
CA ARG A 100 9.72 5.05 -5.23
C ARG A 100 9.07 3.68 -5.36
N THR A 101 8.27 3.49 -6.39
CA THR A 101 7.65 2.20 -6.68
C THR A 101 8.69 1.22 -7.22
N LEU A 102 8.62 -0.03 -6.77
CA LEU A 102 9.49 -1.12 -7.22
C LEU A 102 8.83 -2.47 -6.95
N GLY A 103 9.40 -3.55 -7.47
CA GLY A 103 8.91 -4.90 -7.21
C GLY A 103 7.65 -5.26 -7.98
N ALA A 104 7.11 -6.45 -7.71
CA ALA A 104 6.01 -7.02 -8.47
C ALA A 104 4.71 -6.21 -8.34
N SER A 105 4.48 -5.56 -7.20
CA SER A 105 3.30 -4.73 -6.96
C SER A 105 3.53 -3.23 -7.18
N GLY A 106 4.73 -2.81 -7.59
CA GLY A 106 5.03 -1.41 -7.92
C GLY A 106 4.13 -0.80 -8.99
N PRO A 107 3.79 -1.51 -10.08
CA PRO A 107 2.83 -1.02 -11.08
C PRO A 107 1.42 -0.80 -10.51
N ILE A 108 0.96 -1.68 -9.61
CA ILE A 108 -0.35 -1.56 -8.95
C ILE A 108 -0.37 -0.29 -8.09
N LEU A 109 0.65 -0.08 -7.26
CA LEU A 109 0.77 1.12 -6.44
C LEU A 109 0.83 2.38 -7.29
N SER A 110 1.58 2.35 -8.40
CA SER A 110 1.69 3.48 -9.32
C SER A 110 0.34 3.86 -9.91
N GLU A 111 -0.40 2.89 -10.43
CA GLU A 111 -1.67 3.15 -11.09
C GLU A 111 -2.75 3.60 -10.09
N LEU A 112 -2.82 2.93 -8.94
CA LEU A 112 -3.72 3.35 -7.87
C LEU A 112 -3.38 4.75 -7.35
N GLY A 113 -2.10 5.06 -7.18
CA GLY A 113 -1.65 6.38 -6.73
C GLY A 113 -2.06 7.50 -7.68
N LYS A 114 -1.99 7.26 -9.01
CA LYS A 114 -2.49 8.21 -10.02
C LYS A 114 -4.00 8.43 -9.89
N GLN A 115 -4.76 7.35 -9.80
CA GLN A 115 -6.23 7.42 -9.66
C GLN A 115 -6.62 8.13 -8.38
N MET A 116 -5.98 7.77 -7.27
CA MET A 116 -6.15 8.42 -5.96
C MET A 116 -5.78 9.90 -5.97
N LEU A 117 -4.93 10.39 -6.87
CA LEU A 117 -4.62 11.81 -7.01
C LEU A 117 -5.57 12.54 -7.96
N ALA A 118 -6.07 11.85 -8.99
CA ALA A 118 -6.98 12.39 -9.99
C ALA A 118 -8.44 12.45 -9.54
N GLU A 119 -8.91 11.46 -8.79
CA GLU A 119 -10.28 11.41 -8.29
C GLU A 119 -10.52 12.52 -7.25
N GLY A 120 -11.66 13.21 -7.31
CA GLY A 120 -12.01 14.29 -6.38
C GLY A 120 -12.36 13.80 -4.96
N GLU A 121 -13.47 14.26 -4.40
CA GLU A 121 -13.84 14.00 -2.99
C GLU A 121 -14.32 12.56 -2.71
N ALA A 122 -14.71 11.78 -3.72
CA ALA A 122 -15.24 10.43 -3.55
C ALA A 122 -14.16 9.34 -3.71
N ARG A 123 -13.15 9.35 -2.84
CA ARG A 123 -12.06 8.35 -2.87
C ARG A 123 -12.33 7.16 -1.95
N PRO A 124 -11.95 5.93 -2.35
CA PRO A 124 -11.93 4.81 -1.41
C PRO A 124 -10.99 5.12 -0.24
N ARG A 125 -11.24 4.49 0.92
CA ARG A 125 -10.41 4.68 2.13
C ARG A 125 -9.10 3.92 2.04
N ILE A 126 -8.28 4.27 1.06
CA ILE A 126 -6.97 3.68 0.80
C ILE A 126 -5.91 4.68 1.20
N GLY A 127 -4.87 4.17 1.87
CA GLY A 127 -3.73 4.98 2.27
C GLY A 127 -2.60 4.13 2.78
N PHE A 128 -1.68 4.74 3.52
CA PHE A 128 -0.51 4.08 4.06
C PHE A 128 -0.66 3.84 5.57
N SER A 129 -0.22 2.66 6.03
CA SER A 129 -0.15 2.33 7.44
C SER A 129 1.26 1.86 7.80
N ALA A 130 1.84 2.48 8.82
CA ALA A 130 3.17 2.14 9.29
C ALA A 130 3.14 0.98 10.29
N ASP A 131 4.02 0.00 10.08
CA ASP A 131 4.37 -1.03 11.03
C ASP A 131 5.66 -0.63 11.74
N VAL A 132 5.57 -0.38 13.04
CA VAL A 132 6.65 0.22 13.84
C VAL A 132 6.84 -0.51 15.16
N VAL A 133 8.10 -0.63 15.57
CA VAL A 133 8.49 -1.09 16.90
C VAL A 133 8.77 0.12 17.78
N PHE A 134 8.18 0.19 18.97
CA PHE A 134 8.32 1.36 19.85
C PHE A 134 8.26 1.00 21.34
N THR A 135 8.73 1.92 22.19
CA THR A 135 8.47 1.91 23.63
C THR A 135 7.31 2.83 23.96
N ALA A 136 6.55 2.51 25.02
CA ALA A 136 5.42 3.31 25.46
C ALA A 136 5.33 3.35 26.98
N LEU A 137 4.75 4.44 27.49
CA LEU A 137 4.31 4.56 28.88
C LEU A 137 2.79 4.76 28.87
N SER A 138 2.07 3.85 29.52
CA SER A 138 0.61 3.76 29.40
C SER A 138 0.19 3.63 27.93
N ARG A 139 -0.52 4.62 27.36
CA ARG A 139 -0.90 4.64 25.94
C ARG A 139 -0.10 5.64 25.10
N LYS A 140 0.90 6.30 25.69
CA LYS A 140 1.72 7.30 25.01
C LYS A 140 3.01 6.67 24.53
N VAL A 141 3.23 6.70 23.22
CA VAL A 141 4.50 6.28 22.60
C VAL A 141 5.60 7.21 23.08
N GLN A 142 6.70 6.63 23.55
CA GLN A 142 7.88 7.36 24.02
C GLN A 142 8.91 7.49 22.91
N LYS A 143 9.26 6.37 22.27
CA LYS A 143 10.29 6.32 21.23
C LYS A 143 9.98 5.25 20.19
N ILE A 144 10.09 5.61 18.92
CA ILE A 144 10.09 4.64 17.81
C ILE A 144 11.51 4.08 17.70
N LEU A 145 11.64 2.76 17.76
CA LEU A 145 12.90 2.04 17.68
C LEU A 145 13.19 1.56 16.25
N ARG A 146 12.14 1.26 15.48
CA ARG A 146 12.25 0.75 14.11
C ARG A 146 10.97 1.01 13.32
N VAL A 147 11.13 1.27 12.03
CA VAL A 147 10.06 1.18 11.03
C VAL A 147 10.28 -0.12 10.25
N ASN A 148 9.34 -1.06 10.36
CA ASN A 148 9.43 -2.34 9.66
C ASN A 148 8.95 -2.20 8.20
N ALA A 149 7.87 -1.46 7.99
CA ALA A 149 7.32 -1.18 6.68
C ALA A 149 6.30 -0.03 6.73
N VAL A 150 5.96 0.49 5.56
CA VAL A 150 4.83 1.42 5.36
C VAL A 150 3.96 0.88 4.23
N ASP A 151 2.87 0.21 4.59
CA ASP A 151 2.08 -0.60 3.65
C ASP A 151 0.91 0.18 3.09
N LEU A 152 0.63 -0.01 1.80
CA LEU A 152 -0.57 0.46 1.14
C LEU A 152 -1.74 -0.44 1.54
N VAL A 153 -2.71 0.09 2.28
CA VAL A 153 -3.80 -0.68 2.89
C VAL A 153 -5.16 -0.01 2.72
N PHE A 154 -6.21 -0.82 2.88
CA PHE A 154 -7.57 -0.35 3.08
C PHE A 154 -7.81 0.01 4.55
N ASN A 155 -8.45 1.16 4.80
CA ASN A 155 -8.69 1.75 6.12
C ASN A 155 -7.39 1.91 6.97
N PRO A 156 -6.45 2.77 6.56
CA PRO A 156 -5.23 3.00 7.32
C PRO A 156 -5.55 3.50 8.75
N ALA A 157 -4.78 3.03 9.72
CA ALA A 157 -5.02 3.33 11.13
C ALA A 157 -4.82 4.82 11.46
N ARG A 158 -3.77 5.43 10.91
CA ARG A 158 -3.49 6.87 11.01
C ARG A 158 -2.48 7.31 9.94
N GLY A 159 -2.59 8.55 9.49
CA GLY A 159 -1.77 9.03 8.38
C GLY A 159 -2.10 8.32 7.08
N GLY A 160 -1.22 8.46 6.08
CA GLY A 160 -1.35 7.69 4.86
C GLY A 160 -2.21 8.31 3.79
N ALA A 161 -1.65 9.29 3.07
CA ALA A 161 -2.26 9.78 1.85
C ALA A 161 -1.18 9.96 0.77
N PHE A 162 -1.57 9.70 -0.48
CA PHE A 162 -0.85 10.24 -1.62
C PHE A 162 -0.98 11.77 -1.58
N LEU A 163 0.15 12.48 -1.61
CA LEU A 163 0.17 13.94 -1.59
C LEU A 163 0.30 14.51 -2.99
N ARG A 164 1.25 13.98 -3.79
CA ARG A 164 1.39 14.27 -5.22
C ARG A 164 2.25 13.22 -5.92
N ALA A 165 2.11 13.14 -7.23
CA ALA A 165 3.05 12.42 -8.09
C ALA A 165 4.30 13.28 -8.30
N LEU A 166 5.47 12.65 -8.37
CA LEU A 166 6.74 13.32 -8.63
C LEU A 166 7.16 13.07 -10.07
N ASN A 167 7.43 14.13 -10.83
CA ASN A 167 8.05 13.97 -12.15
C ASN A 167 9.49 13.48 -11.97
N SER A 168 9.81 12.31 -12.51
CA SER A 168 11.17 11.81 -12.56
C SER A 168 11.99 12.61 -13.58
N VAL A 169 13.04 13.29 -13.14
CA VAL A 169 14.17 13.61 -14.03
C VAL A 169 14.94 12.30 -14.20
N GLY A 170 15.23 11.93 -15.46
CA GLY A 170 15.64 10.61 -15.91
C GLY A 170 16.65 9.87 -15.03
N MET A 171 16.36 8.60 -14.78
CA MET A 171 17.28 7.62 -14.21
C MET A 171 17.91 6.82 -15.37
N GLU A 172 18.69 7.50 -16.21
CA GLU A 172 19.69 6.84 -17.05
C GLU A 172 20.83 6.38 -16.11
N GLY A 173 20.93 5.08 -15.84
CA GLY A 173 22.07 4.58 -15.05
C GLY A 173 21.99 3.17 -14.48
N TRP A 174 20.89 2.43 -14.64
CA TRP A 174 20.77 1.05 -14.11
C TRP A 174 20.38 0.00 -15.15
N GLN A 175 20.62 0.29 -16.44
CA GLN A 175 20.54 -0.69 -17.52
C GLN A 175 21.90 -0.76 -18.22
N GLY A 176 22.77 -1.65 -17.73
CA GLY A 176 24.10 -1.81 -18.29
C GLY A 176 24.90 -2.93 -17.65
N MET A 177 24.42 -4.18 -17.74
CA MET A 177 25.30 -5.35 -17.78
C MET A 177 24.57 -6.59 -18.32
N ALA A 178 24.26 -6.58 -19.62
CA ALA A 178 24.04 -7.80 -20.40
C ALA A 178 24.40 -7.48 -21.85
N ASP A 179 25.69 -7.24 -22.10
CA ASP A 179 26.20 -6.98 -23.45
C ASP A 179 26.80 -8.26 -24.04
N LYS A 180 26.29 -8.58 -25.24
CA LYS A 180 26.94 -9.25 -26.38
C LYS A 180 27.36 -10.72 -26.26
N VAL A 181 26.68 -11.53 -27.06
CA VAL A 181 27.35 -12.29 -28.13
C VAL A 181 26.53 -12.17 -29.41
N GLU A 182 27.01 -11.37 -30.37
CA GLU A 182 26.58 -11.41 -31.78
C GLU A 182 27.81 -11.61 -32.69
N GLY A 183 27.59 -12.37 -33.77
CA GLY A 183 28.44 -12.47 -34.95
C GLY A 183 28.38 -13.89 -35.52
N SER A 184 28.12 -14.16 -36.81
CA SER A 184 27.84 -13.34 -37.99
C SER A 184 27.52 -14.29 -39.18
N ALA A 185 26.63 -13.87 -40.10
CA ALA A 185 26.64 -13.99 -41.60
C ALA A 185 27.38 -15.17 -42.31
N ALA A 186 27.00 -15.76 -43.46
CA ALA A 186 25.98 -15.55 -44.51
C ALA A 186 26.06 -16.67 -45.59
N ALA A 187 25.23 -16.59 -46.65
CA ALA A 187 25.23 -17.26 -47.98
C ALA A 187 24.49 -18.61 -48.08
N GLN A 188 23.72 -19.00 -49.13
CA GLN A 188 23.35 -18.48 -50.46
C GLN A 188 22.09 -19.24 -50.98
N GLN A 189 21.33 -18.67 -51.94
CA GLN A 189 20.07 -19.12 -52.60
C GLN A 189 20.27 -20.30 -53.62
N PRO A 190 19.29 -20.75 -54.47
CA PRO A 190 17.79 -20.70 -54.51
C PRO A 190 17.11 -22.08 -54.85
N GLY A 191 15.77 -22.20 -54.77
CA GLY A 191 15.06 -23.27 -55.50
C GLY A 191 13.62 -23.62 -55.11
N GLN A 192 12.66 -23.23 -55.96
CA GLN A 192 11.46 -23.95 -56.43
C GLN A 192 10.29 -24.33 -55.47
N ALA A 193 9.16 -23.67 -55.77
CA ALA A 193 7.76 -24.10 -55.78
C ALA A 193 7.32 -25.39 -55.04
N ALA A 194 6.40 -25.23 -54.08
CA ALA A 194 5.07 -25.85 -54.11
C ALA A 194 4.25 -25.39 -52.88
N GLN A 195 3.05 -24.84 -53.10
CA GLN A 195 1.99 -24.76 -52.08
C GLN A 195 1.51 -26.18 -51.75
N PRO A 196 1.04 -26.45 -50.52
CA PRO A 196 -0.42 -26.64 -50.41
C PRO A 196 -1.07 -26.16 -49.09
N ALA A 197 -2.38 -25.87 -49.22
CA ALA A 197 -3.46 -26.01 -48.23
C ALA A 197 -3.45 -25.12 -46.95
N ALA A 198 -3.97 -23.91 -47.10
CA ALA A 198 -4.24 -22.93 -46.03
C ALA A 198 -5.47 -23.23 -45.13
N GLY A 199 -5.84 -24.50 -44.93
CA GLY A 199 -7.02 -24.88 -44.13
C GLY A 199 -6.71 -25.59 -42.80
N SER A 200 -5.64 -26.39 -42.75
CA SER A 200 -5.32 -27.22 -41.58
C SER A 200 -4.46 -26.50 -40.53
N THR A 201 -3.62 -25.55 -40.95
CA THR A 201 -2.69 -24.82 -40.07
C THR A 201 -3.40 -23.87 -39.11
N VAL A 202 -4.49 -23.24 -39.53
CA VAL A 202 -5.27 -22.32 -38.66
C VAL A 202 -6.00 -23.10 -37.56
N LEU A 203 -6.66 -24.22 -37.91
CA LEU A 203 -7.29 -25.10 -36.93
C LEU A 203 -6.29 -25.69 -35.93
N GLN A 204 -5.11 -26.09 -36.40
CA GLN A 204 -4.06 -26.67 -35.55
C GLN A 204 -3.43 -25.63 -34.60
N ALA A 205 -3.30 -24.38 -35.06
CA ALA A 205 -2.88 -23.25 -34.21
C ALA A 205 -3.97 -22.83 -33.20
N GLN A 206 -5.25 -22.91 -33.58
CA GLN A 206 -6.36 -22.65 -32.68
C GLN A 206 -6.41 -23.71 -31.56
N LEU A 207 -6.30 -25.00 -31.90
CA LEU A 207 -6.30 -26.08 -30.92
C LEU A 207 -5.10 -26.02 -29.96
N SER A 208 -3.92 -25.61 -30.42
CA SER A 208 -2.75 -25.46 -29.54
C SER A 208 -2.90 -24.27 -28.58
N SER A 209 -3.48 -23.17 -29.05
CA SER A 209 -3.87 -22.03 -28.21
C SER A 209 -4.92 -22.42 -27.17
N ASP A 210 -5.95 -23.18 -27.58
CA ASP A 210 -7.01 -23.64 -26.68
C ASP A 210 -6.46 -24.59 -25.61
N LEU A 211 -5.54 -25.49 -25.95
CA LEU A 211 -4.86 -26.36 -24.98
C LEU A 211 -4.00 -25.58 -23.99
N ALA A 212 -3.29 -24.53 -24.45
CA ALA A 212 -2.51 -23.66 -23.58
C ALA A 212 -3.40 -22.84 -22.62
N ALA A 213 -4.55 -22.36 -23.10
CA ALA A 213 -5.55 -21.67 -22.30
C ALA A 213 -6.14 -22.61 -21.22
N VAL A 214 -6.48 -23.85 -21.58
CA VAL A 214 -6.97 -24.87 -20.63
C VAL A 214 -5.92 -25.20 -19.57
N GLN A 215 -4.66 -25.38 -19.95
CA GLN A 215 -3.57 -25.59 -18.99
C GLN A 215 -3.41 -24.41 -18.03
N THR A 216 -3.55 -23.19 -18.52
CA THR A 216 -3.48 -21.97 -17.70
C THR A 216 -4.61 -21.95 -16.67
N LEU A 217 -5.85 -22.26 -17.09
CA LEU A 217 -7.00 -22.32 -16.18
C LEU A 217 -6.84 -23.39 -15.10
N LEU A 218 -6.32 -24.57 -15.45
CA LEU A 218 -6.04 -25.64 -14.49
C LEU A 218 -4.98 -25.23 -13.46
N ASN A 219 -3.96 -24.48 -13.87
CA ASN A 219 -2.94 -23.96 -12.96
C ASN A 219 -3.53 -22.90 -12.02
N VAL A 220 -4.33 -21.97 -12.55
CA VAL A 220 -5.04 -20.98 -11.72
C VAL A 220 -5.94 -21.65 -10.69
N GLN A 221 -6.64 -22.73 -11.07
CA GLN A 221 -7.51 -23.46 -10.15
C GLN A 221 -6.72 -24.16 -9.03
N ARG A 222 -5.56 -24.75 -9.35
CA ARG A 222 -4.66 -25.33 -8.33
C ARG A 222 -4.10 -24.27 -7.39
N ASP A 223 -3.71 -23.12 -7.93
CA ASP A 223 -3.23 -22.00 -7.10
C ASP A 223 -4.33 -21.46 -6.18
N GLN A 224 -5.58 -21.36 -6.67
CA GLN A 224 -6.71 -20.97 -5.83
C GLN A 224 -6.98 -21.99 -4.71
N GLN A 225 -6.87 -23.29 -4.98
CA GLN A 225 -7.02 -24.33 -3.95
C GLN A 225 -5.93 -24.22 -2.88
N ARG A 226 -4.66 -24.08 -3.30
CA ARG A 226 -3.54 -23.90 -2.37
C ARG A 226 -3.71 -22.65 -1.50
N LEU A 227 -4.10 -21.52 -2.09
CA LEU A 227 -4.36 -20.29 -1.34
C LEU A 227 -5.53 -20.44 -0.36
N ALA A 228 -6.57 -21.17 -0.73
CA ALA A 228 -7.70 -21.45 0.15
C ALA A 228 -7.28 -22.33 1.35
N GLU A 229 -6.46 -23.35 1.12
CA GLU A 229 -5.90 -24.20 2.17
C GLU A 229 -4.98 -23.42 3.11
N GLU A 230 -4.10 -22.58 2.57
CA GLU A 230 -3.22 -21.70 3.36
C GLU A 230 -4.04 -20.70 4.19
N ALA A 231 -5.10 -20.12 3.63
CA ALA A 231 -5.99 -19.21 4.34
C ALA A 231 -6.75 -19.91 5.48
N GLU A 232 -7.20 -21.14 5.27
CA GLU A 232 -7.88 -21.93 6.29
C GLU A 232 -6.93 -22.35 7.41
N ALA A 233 -5.71 -22.77 7.07
CA ALA A 233 -4.65 -23.04 8.04
C ALA A 233 -4.33 -21.79 8.88
N ALA A 234 -4.23 -20.62 8.24
CA ALA A 234 -4.00 -19.35 8.93
C ALA A 234 -5.16 -18.96 9.86
N ARG A 235 -6.42 -19.23 9.47
CA ARG A 235 -7.59 -19.03 10.35
C ARG A 235 -7.55 -19.96 11.55
N ALA A 236 -7.18 -21.23 11.36
CA ALA A 236 -7.07 -22.21 12.43
C ALA A 236 -5.98 -21.83 13.45
N VAL A 237 -4.80 -21.38 12.98
CA VAL A 237 -3.73 -20.89 13.85
C VAL A 237 -4.18 -19.66 14.65
N ARG A 238 -4.88 -18.72 14.01
CA ARG A 238 -5.41 -17.52 14.68
C ARG A 238 -6.42 -17.88 15.77
N ALA A 239 -7.33 -18.81 15.50
CA ALA A 239 -8.28 -19.34 16.47
C ALA A 239 -7.56 -19.91 17.70
N GLN A 240 -6.57 -20.78 17.49
CA GLN A 240 -5.75 -21.33 18.57
C GLN A 240 -5.03 -20.25 19.39
N MET A 241 -4.43 -19.25 18.74
CA MET A 241 -3.74 -18.15 19.42
C MET A 241 -4.71 -17.30 20.26
N CYS A 242 -5.88 -16.97 19.72
CA CYS A 242 -6.89 -16.21 20.45
C CYS A 242 -7.44 -17.01 21.64
N GLY A 243 -7.59 -18.33 21.52
CA GLY A 243 -7.93 -19.22 22.63
C GLY A 243 -6.87 -19.18 23.74
N TYR A 244 -5.59 -19.27 23.38
CA TYR A 244 -4.48 -19.18 24.33
C TYR A 244 -4.43 -17.82 25.05
N LEU A 245 -4.63 -16.71 24.33
CA LEU A 245 -4.69 -15.37 24.92
C LEU A 245 -5.88 -15.20 25.87
N LEU A 246 -7.05 -15.77 25.51
CA LEU A 246 -8.22 -15.77 26.37
C LEU A 246 -7.95 -16.51 27.68
N ASP A 247 -7.37 -17.71 27.62
CA ASP A 247 -7.05 -18.49 28.82
C ASP A 247 -5.98 -17.83 29.67
N THR A 248 -4.94 -17.26 29.04
CA THR A 248 -3.89 -16.51 29.75
C THR A 248 -4.46 -15.27 30.44
N GLY A 249 -5.34 -14.53 29.75
CA GLY A 249 -6.03 -13.37 30.31
C GLY A 249 -6.96 -13.71 31.47
N LEU A 250 -7.73 -14.81 31.35
CA LEU A 250 -8.60 -15.30 32.42
C LEU A 250 -7.80 -15.75 33.66
N ALA A 251 -6.66 -16.41 33.46
CA ALA A 251 -5.77 -16.82 34.55
C ALA A 251 -5.15 -15.62 35.26
N ALA A 252 -4.71 -14.60 34.52
CA ALA A 252 -4.11 -13.38 35.07
C ALA A 252 -5.12 -12.50 35.83
N ALA A 253 -6.39 -12.47 35.38
CA ALA A 253 -7.43 -11.63 35.95
C ALA A 253 -7.93 -12.08 37.33
N ARG A 254 -7.55 -13.29 37.80
CA ARG A 254 -7.92 -13.86 39.12
C ARG A 254 -9.43 -13.76 39.41
N LEU A 255 -10.25 -13.97 38.40
CA LEU A 255 -11.71 -13.91 38.53
C LEU A 255 -12.24 -15.13 39.30
N PRO A 256 -13.37 -15.01 40.02
CA PRO A 256 -14.07 -16.18 40.56
C PRO A 256 -14.43 -17.17 39.44
N GLN A 257 -14.24 -18.47 39.69
CA GLN A 257 -14.44 -19.54 38.70
C GLN A 257 -15.77 -19.47 37.92
N PRO A 258 -16.93 -19.15 38.54
CA PRO A 258 -18.20 -19.06 37.80
C PRO A 258 -18.21 -17.97 36.72
N VAL A 259 -17.45 -16.88 36.94
CA VAL A 259 -17.34 -15.75 36.01
C VAL A 259 -16.40 -16.10 34.87
N ALA A 260 -15.26 -16.75 35.17
CA ALA A 260 -14.32 -17.22 34.15
C ALA A 260 -14.96 -18.24 33.20
N GLU A 261 -15.74 -19.19 33.74
CA GLU A 261 -16.47 -20.18 32.94
C GLU A 261 -17.56 -19.55 32.06
N ARG A 262 -18.27 -18.54 32.56
CA ARG A 262 -19.25 -17.78 31.76
C ARG A 262 -18.57 -17.08 30.58
N ILE A 263 -17.40 -16.48 30.79
CA ILE A 263 -16.62 -15.82 29.74
C ILE A 263 -16.13 -16.86 28.71
N ARG A 264 -15.59 -18.02 29.15
CA ARG A 264 -15.21 -19.10 28.22
C ARG A 264 -16.39 -19.54 27.35
N LYS A 265 -17.58 -19.74 27.94
CA LYS A 265 -18.78 -20.11 27.19
C LYS A 265 -19.24 -19.04 26.21
N GLN A 266 -19.05 -17.76 26.52
CA GLN A 266 -19.43 -16.65 25.63
C GLN A 266 -18.58 -16.59 24.36
N PHE A 267 -17.32 -17.03 24.46
CA PHE A 267 -16.33 -17.04 23.39
C PHE A 267 -16.17 -18.40 22.71
N ALA A 268 -16.76 -19.47 23.25
CA ALA A 268 -16.77 -20.79 22.63
C ALA A 268 -17.35 -20.74 21.20
N GLY A 269 -16.60 -21.24 20.22
CA GLY A 269 -16.99 -21.26 18.81
C GLY A 269 -16.87 -19.91 18.09
N LYS A 270 -16.41 -18.85 18.77
CA LYS A 270 -16.06 -17.54 18.19
C LYS A 270 -14.56 -17.29 18.16
N VAL A 271 -13.83 -18.16 18.85
CA VAL A 271 -12.40 -18.16 19.07
C VAL A 271 -11.91 -19.58 18.87
#